data_AF-A0A7Y7ADI5-F1
#
_entry.id   AF-A0A7Y7ADI5-F1
#
_cell.length_a   1.000
_cell.length_b   1.000
_cell.length_c   1.000
_cell.angle_alpha   90.00
_cell.angle_beta   90.00
_cell.angle_gamma   90.00
#
_symmetry.space_group_name_H-M   'P 1'
#
loop_
_entity.id
_entity.type
_entity.pdbx_description
1 polymer ?
#
loop_
_entity_poly.entity_id
_entity_poly.type
_entity_poly.pdbx_seq_one_letter_code
_entity_poly.pdbx_strand_id
1 'polypeptide(L)'
;MKFKLFSIFALAIFATSSCSDPDAWDDEKKQVLIDKCDTEIYDCDCYVKTTVEAFPKAQDYNKTLENESANADAVEAYYQKLDGCMTE
;
A
#
# COMPACT_ATOMS: atom_id res chain seq x y z
N MET A 1 13.46 19.16 53.00
CA MET A 1 12.99 20.45 52.43
C MET A 1 13.89 20.77 51.26
N LYS A 2 13.49 21.24 50.07
CA LYS A 2 12.22 21.67 49.49
C LYS A 2 12.59 21.97 48.01
N PHE A 3 11.80 21.46 47.06
CA PHE A 3 11.59 21.93 45.67
C PHE A 3 12.83 22.14 44.76
N LYS A 4 12.86 21.59 43.55
CA LYS A 4 12.10 22.16 42.43
C LYS A 4 11.72 21.11 41.40
N LEU A 5 10.43 21.11 41.09
CA LEU A 5 9.77 20.47 39.95
C LEU A 5 10.42 20.96 38.66
N PHE A 6 11.03 20.06 37.90
CA PHE A 6 11.30 20.33 36.49
C PHE A 6 10.11 19.86 35.65
N SER A 7 9.36 20.87 35.23
CA SER A 7 8.41 20.95 34.13
C SER A 7 8.21 19.68 33.32
N ILE A 8 6.96 19.23 33.41
CA ILE A 8 6.25 18.42 32.42
C ILE A 8 6.40 19.11 31.06
N PHE A 9 7.26 18.56 30.19
CA PHE A 9 7.25 18.87 28.76
C PHE A 9 6.16 17.99 28.14
N ALA A 10 4.91 18.42 28.31
CA ALA A 10 3.78 17.87 27.58
C ALA A 10 3.94 18.29 26.11
N LEU A 11 4.61 17.46 25.31
CA LEU A 11 4.43 17.50 23.86
C LEU A 11 2.98 17.11 23.61
N ALA A 12 2.11 18.12 23.51
CA ALA A 12 0.85 17.98 22.81
C ALA A 12 1.21 17.75 21.33
N ILE A 13 1.43 16.50 20.96
CA ILE A 13 1.35 16.08 19.56
C ILE A 13 -0.13 16.20 19.25
N PHE A 14 -0.49 17.34 18.66
CA PHE A 14 -1.71 17.47 17.90
C PHE A 14 -1.62 16.41 16.81
N ALA A 15 -2.16 15.23 17.08
CA ALA A 15 -2.59 14.31 16.04
C ALA A 15 -3.66 15.08 15.27
N THR A 16 -3.21 15.82 14.26
CA THR A 16 -4.08 16.19 13.16
C THR A 16 -4.58 14.86 12.63
N SER A 17 -5.80 14.52 13.01
CA SER A 17 -6.62 13.56 12.32
C SER A 17 -6.77 14.08 10.89
N SER A 18 -5.75 13.85 10.06
CA SER A 18 -5.98 13.73 8.63
C SER A 18 -7.02 12.63 8.55
N CYS A 19 -8.16 12.96 7.95
CA CYS A 19 -9.05 11.93 7.46
C CYS A 19 -8.25 11.17 6.39
N SER A 20 -7.43 10.23 6.81
CA SER A 20 -6.70 9.34 5.94
C SER A 20 -7.77 8.56 5.20
N ASP A 21 -7.84 8.74 3.89
CA ASP A 21 -8.77 7.97 3.08
C ASP A 21 -8.47 6.48 3.34
N PRO A 22 -9.40 5.72 3.94
CA PRO A 22 -9.15 4.32 4.27
C PRO A 22 -8.87 3.49 3.02
N ASP A 23 -9.32 3.98 1.85
CA ASP A 23 -9.13 3.33 0.56
C ASP A 23 -7.81 3.75 -0.13
N ALA A 24 -7.09 4.75 0.38
CA ALA A 24 -5.82 5.17 -0.22
C ALA A 24 -4.69 4.18 0.07
N TRP A 25 -3.70 4.17 -0.83
CA TRP A 25 -2.43 3.49 -0.62
C TRP A 25 -1.55 4.28 0.34
N ASP A 26 -1.32 3.72 1.52
CA ASP A 26 -0.30 4.15 2.46
C ASP A 26 0.94 3.24 2.35
N ASP A 27 1.98 3.59 3.09
CA ASP A 27 3.26 2.87 3.05
C ASP A 27 3.12 1.44 3.59
N GLU A 28 2.22 1.21 4.56
CA GLU A 28 1.95 -0.11 5.11
C GLU A 28 1.32 -1.02 4.05
N LYS A 29 0.31 -0.55 3.32
CA LYS A 29 -0.33 -1.31 2.25
C LYS A 29 0.62 -1.57 1.07
N LYS A 30 1.50 -0.62 0.75
CA LYS A 30 2.53 -0.83 -0.28
C LYS A 30 3.57 -1.85 0.16
N GLN A 31 3.95 -1.87 1.44
CA GLN A 31 4.84 -2.89 1.97
C GLN A 31 4.26 -4.29 1.80
N VAL A 32 2.95 -4.47 2.01
CA VAL A 32 2.27 -5.75 1.74
C VAL A 32 2.40 -6.18 0.27
N LEU A 33 2.41 -5.24 -0.68
CA LEU A 33 2.66 -5.56 -2.09
C LEU A 33 4.10 -6.00 -2.34
N ILE A 34 5.07 -5.34 -1.71
CA ILE A 34 6.49 -5.73 -1.75
C ILE A 34 6.64 -7.15 -1.20
N ASP A 35 6.04 -7.43 -0.05
CA ASP A 35 6.12 -8.74 0.62
C ASP A 35 5.46 -9.87 -0.19
N LYS A 36 4.48 -9.54 -1.06
CA LYS A 36 3.82 -10.47 -1.97
C LYS A 36 4.56 -10.63 -3.30
N CYS A 37 5.45 -9.72 -3.65
CA CYS A 37 6.17 -9.75 -4.91
C CYS A 37 7.18 -10.89 -4.92
N ASP A 38 7.14 -11.71 -5.95
CA ASP A 38 8.16 -12.72 -6.21
C ASP A 38 9.33 -12.09 -6.96
N THR A 39 10.43 -11.83 -6.26
CA THR A 39 11.64 -11.21 -6.82
C THR A 39 12.35 -12.07 -7.87
N GLU A 40 12.03 -13.37 -7.95
CA GLU A 40 12.58 -14.25 -8.99
C GLU A 40 11.82 -14.11 -10.31
N ILE A 41 10.63 -13.50 -10.29
CA ILE A 41 9.75 -13.33 -11.45
C ILE A 41 9.59 -11.85 -11.83
N TYR A 42 9.54 -10.94 -10.86
CA TYR A 42 9.22 -9.53 -11.08
C TYR A 42 10.21 -8.57 -10.39
N ASP A 43 10.45 -7.42 -11.03
CA ASP A 43 10.99 -6.23 -10.38
C ASP A 43 9.93 -5.68 -9.42
N CYS A 44 10.21 -5.76 -8.11
CA CYS A 44 9.19 -5.45 -7.10
C CYS A 44 8.84 -3.97 -7.00
N ASP A 45 9.76 -3.06 -7.35
CA ASP A 45 9.44 -1.64 -7.42
C ASP A 45 8.45 -1.36 -8.56
N CYS A 46 8.68 -1.99 -9.72
CA CYS A 46 7.77 -1.96 -10.87
C CYS A 46 6.43 -2.62 -10.54
N TYR A 47 6.42 -3.77 -9.86
CA TYR A 47 5.21 -4.48 -9.43
C TYR A 47 4.33 -3.58 -8.55
N VAL A 48 4.90 -2.99 -7.50
CA VAL A 48 4.18 -2.11 -6.56
C VAL A 48 3.63 -0.89 -7.29
N LYS A 49 4.46 -0.24 -8.11
CA LYS A 49 4.05 0.93 -8.88
C LYS A 49 2.88 0.60 -9.81
N THR A 50 3.01 -0.49 -10.58
CA THR A 50 1.98 -0.93 -11.53
C THR A 50 0.68 -1.29 -10.83
N THR A 51 0.77 -1.93 -9.66
CA THR A 51 -0.41 -2.27 -8.85
C THR A 51 -1.13 -1.01 -8.35
N VAL A 52 -0.39 -0.03 -7.82
CA VAL A 52 -0.97 1.23 -7.32
C VAL A 52 -1.61 2.04 -8.46
N GLU A 53 -1.02 2.02 -9.65
CA GLU A 53 -1.56 2.68 -10.85
C GLU A 53 -2.78 1.95 -11.42
N ALA A 54 -2.80 0.61 -11.39
CA ALA A 54 -3.91 -0.21 -11.86
C ALA A 54 -5.12 -0.15 -10.92
N PHE A 55 -4.89 -0.02 -9.62
CA PHE A 55 -5.92 0.03 -8.59
C PHE A 55 -5.79 1.31 -7.76
N PRO A 56 -6.39 2.44 -8.19
CA PRO A 56 -6.27 3.71 -7.47
C PRO A 56 -6.75 3.65 -6.02
N LYS A 57 -7.65 2.71 -5.71
CA LYS A 57 -8.08 2.38 -4.35
C LYS A 57 -7.50 1.03 -3.93
N ALA A 58 -6.85 1.00 -2.78
CA ALA A 58 -6.19 -0.19 -2.24
C ALA A 58 -7.15 -1.35 -1.98
N GLN A 59 -8.40 -1.07 -1.60
CA GLN A 59 -9.39 -2.13 -1.38
C GLN A 59 -9.80 -2.85 -2.67
N ASP A 60 -9.75 -2.16 -3.82
CA ASP A 60 -10.19 -2.73 -5.08
C ASP A 60 -9.23 -3.82 -5.55
N TYR A 61 -7.94 -3.69 -5.23
CA TYR A 61 -6.94 -4.73 -5.50
C TYR A 61 -7.35 -6.10 -4.95
N ASN A 62 -7.61 -6.20 -3.64
CA ASN A 62 -8.00 -7.47 -3.04
C ASN A 62 -9.38 -7.92 -3.54
N LYS A 63 -10.37 -7.01 -3.69
CA LYS A 63 -11.71 -7.37 -4.17
C LYS A 63 -11.69 -7.93 -5.59
N THR A 64 -10.85 -7.37 -6.46
CA THR A 64 -10.69 -7.83 -7.84
C THR A 64 -10.04 -9.21 -7.87
N LEU A 65 -9.00 -9.45 -7.09
CA LEU A 65 -8.30 -10.73 -7.04
C LEU A 65 -9.02 -11.83 -6.24
N GLU A 66 -9.87 -11.48 -5.26
CA GLU A 66 -10.68 -12.46 -4.53
C GLU A 66 -11.83 -13.04 -5.37
N ASN A 67 -12.23 -12.33 -6.43
CA ASN A 67 -13.27 -12.76 -7.35
C ASN A 67 -12.82 -12.62 -8.81
N GLU A 68 -11.69 -13.26 -9.13
CA GLU A 68 -11.13 -13.21 -10.50
C GLU A 68 -12.15 -13.64 -11.55
N SER A 69 -12.99 -14.64 -11.25
CA SER A 69 -14.00 -15.12 -12.20
C SER A 69 -15.01 -14.05 -12.64
N ALA A 70 -15.35 -13.12 -11.76
CA ALA A 70 -16.26 -12.00 -12.08
C ALA A 70 -15.51 -10.78 -12.64
N ASN A 71 -14.18 -10.76 -12.52
CA ASN A 71 -13.32 -9.65 -12.91
C ASN A 71 -12.25 -10.07 -13.94
N ALA A 72 -12.50 -11.12 -14.72
CA ALA A 72 -11.48 -11.78 -15.55
C ALA A 72 -10.74 -10.79 -16.45
N ASP A 73 -11.46 -9.91 -17.15
CA ASP A 73 -10.88 -8.90 -18.04
C ASP A 73 -9.99 -7.89 -17.29
N ALA A 74 -10.38 -7.50 -16.07
CA ALA A 74 -9.61 -6.56 -15.25
C ALA A 74 -8.35 -7.21 -14.68
N VAL A 75 -8.45 -8.48 -14.30
CA VAL A 75 -7.33 -9.30 -13.83
C VAL A 75 -6.34 -9.57 -14.97
N GLU A 76 -6.82 -9.94 -16.16
CA GLU A 76 -5.99 -10.14 -17.34
C GLU A 76 -5.28 -8.84 -17.73
N ALA A 77 -6.00 -7.71 -17.82
CA ALA A 77 -5.39 -6.42 -18.13
C ALA A 77 -4.36 -5.98 -17.08
N TYR A 78 -4.53 -6.37 -15.82
CA TYR A 78 -3.55 -6.14 -14.77
C TYR A 78 -2.29 -6.99 -14.97
N TYR A 79 -2.43 -8.30 -15.20
CA TYR A 79 -1.29 -9.18 -15.45
C TYR A 79 -0.53 -8.77 -16.73
N GLN A 80 -1.22 -8.38 -17.79
CA GLN A 80 -0.57 -7.83 -19.01
C GLN A 80 0.28 -6.59 -18.73
N LYS A 81 -0.08 -5.76 -17.74
CA LYS A 81 0.76 -4.63 -17.32
C LYS A 81 1.98 -5.10 -16.53
N LEU A 82 1.82 -6.16 -15.72
CA LEU A 82 2.91 -6.75 -14.95
C LEU A 82 3.94 -7.48 -15.82
N ASP A 83 3.59 -7.93 -17.03
CA ASP A 83 4.55 -8.50 -17.98
C ASP A 83 5.75 -7.56 -18.22
N GLY A 84 5.51 -6.24 -18.23
CA GLY A 84 6.57 -5.22 -18.35
C GLY A 84 7.48 -5.09 -17.12
N CYS A 85 7.11 -5.71 -16.01
CA CYS A 85 7.88 -5.76 -14.77
C CYS A 85 8.61 -7.09 -14.57
N MET A 86 8.46 -8.08 -15.46
CA MET A 86 9.12 -9.37 -15.30
C MET A 86 10.64 -9.25 -15.40
N THR A 87 11.37 -9.95 -14.54
CA THR A 87 12.83 -10.04 -14.61
C THR A 87 13.25 -10.89 -15.82
N GLU A 88 14.22 -10.41 -16.61
CA GLU A 88 14.78 -11.13 -17.77
C GLU A 88 15.44 -12.47 -17.41
#